data_AF-A0AAW5TTK3-F1
#
_entry.id   AF-A0AAW5TTK3-F1
#
_cell.length_a   1.000
_cell.length_b   1.000
_cell.length_c   1.000
_cell.angle_alpha   90.00
_cell.angle_beta   90.00
_cell.angle_gamma   90.00
#
_symmetry.space_group_name_H-M   'P 1'
#
loop_
_entity.id
_entity.type
_entity.pdbx_description
1 polymer ?
#
loop_
_entity_poly.entity_id
_entity_poly.type
_entity_poly.pdbx_seq_one_letter_code
_entity_poly.pdbx_strand_id
1 'polypeptide(L)' 'MKVYLIYKEDAWHTKGSGELLRVADSLQKCYATAEANGASEEQLKDLRNIGQSQCSGKSYEFNIETWEVT' A
#
# COMPACT_ATOMS: atom_id res chain seq x y z
N MET A 1 -10.23 -16.47 6.08
CA MET A 1 -10.65 -15.25 5.33
C MET A 1 -9.40 -14.43 5.02
N LYS A 2 -9.22 -13.96 3.78
CA LYS A 2 -8.10 -13.07 3.45
C LYS A 2 -8.48 -11.62 3.73
N VAL A 3 -7.60 -10.89 4.41
CA VAL A 3 -7.69 -9.44 4.60
C VAL A 3 -6.42 -8.79 4.10
N TYR A 4 -6.55 -7.60 3.54
CA TYR A 4 -5.47 -6.81 2.96
C TYR A 4 -5.35 -5.51 3.74
N LEU A 5 -4.17 -5.20 4.22
CA LEU A 5 -3.88 -3.98 4.96
C LEU A 5 -3.04 -3.08 4.07
N ILE A 6 -3.50 -1.87 3.77
CA ILE A 6 -2.70 -0.90 3.04
C ILE A 6 -2.16 0.17 3.99
N TYR A 7 -0.86 0.37 3.91
CA TYR A 7 -0.12 1.37 4.65
C TYR A 7 0.41 2.47 3.72
N LYS A 8 0.56 3.66 4.29
CA LYS A 8 1.40 4.73 3.74
C LYS A 8 2.63 4.85 4.63
N GLU A 9 3.78 4.71 4.02
CA GLU A 9 5.07 4.65 4.70
C GLU A 9 5.97 5.80 4.21
N ASP A 10 7.06 6.05 4.92
CA ASP A 10 8.08 6.94 4.36
C ASP A 10 8.72 6.33 3.10
N ALA A 11 9.46 7.15 2.35
CA ALA A 11 10.09 6.73 1.09
C ALA A 11 11.04 5.53 1.20
N TRP A 12 11.49 5.18 2.41
CA TRP A 12 12.46 4.13 2.68
C TRP A 12 11.83 2.91 3.35
N HIS A 13 10.51 2.90 3.53
CA HIS A 13 9.80 1.85 4.27
C HIS A 13 10.41 1.62 5.66
N THR A 14 10.81 2.70 6.35
CA THR A 14 11.46 2.57 7.65
C THR A 14 10.52 1.85 8.60
N LYS A 15 11.06 0.88 9.35
CA LYS A 15 10.27 0.12 10.33
C LYS A 15 9.55 1.07 11.30
N GLY A 16 8.23 0.97 11.36
CA GLY A 16 7.39 1.80 12.23
C GLY A 16 6.96 3.14 11.63
N SER A 17 7.35 3.45 10.39
CA SER A 17 6.86 4.64 9.67
C SER A 17 5.44 4.48 9.11
N GLY A 18 4.92 3.25 9.08
CA GLY A 18 3.66 2.93 8.43
C GLY A 18 2.43 3.43 9.17
N GLU A 19 1.67 4.28 8.47
CA GLU A 19 0.30 4.64 8.81
C GLU A 19 -0.66 3.67 8.12
N LEU A 20 -1.43 2.90 8.90
CA LEU A 20 -2.48 2.03 8.35
C LEU A 20 -3.62 2.89 7.80
N LEU A 21 -3.81 2.86 6.48
CA LEU A 21 -4.89 3.60 5.82
C LEU A 21 -6.19 2.82 5.79
N ARG A 22 -6.13 1.49 5.58
CA ARG A 22 -7.34 0.66 5.44
C ARG A 22 -7.07 -0.83 5.65
N VAL A 23 -8.04 -1.50 6.29
CA VAL A 23 -8.23 -2.96 6.22
C VAL A 23 -9.31 -3.25 5.18
N ALA A 24 -9.02 -4.12 4.22
CA ALA A 24 -9.87 -4.43 3.07
C ALA A 24 -10.05 -5.93 2.86
N ASP A 25 -11.16 -6.30 2.24
CA ASP A 25 -11.47 -7.67 1.80
C ASP A 25 -10.99 -7.95 0.36
N SER A 26 -10.41 -6.95 -0.32
CA SER A 26 -10.00 -7.03 -1.72
C SER A 26 -8.87 -6.03 -2.04
N LEU A 27 -7.97 -6.43 -2.94
CA LEU A 27 -6.87 -5.59 -3.41
C LEU A 27 -7.36 -4.33 -4.14
N GLN A 28 -8.47 -4.40 -4.88
CA GLN A 28 -9.07 -3.23 -5.54
C GLN A 28 -9.37 -2.10 -4.56
N LYS A 29 -9.83 -2.43 -3.34
CA LYS A 29 -10.06 -1.44 -2.29
C LYS A 29 -8.76 -0.83 -1.77
N CYS A 30 -7.66 -1.58 -1.73
CA CYS A 30 -6.33 -1.06 -1.42
C CYS A 30 -5.85 -0.09 -2.51
N TYR A 31 -5.98 -0.45 -3.80
CA TYR A 31 -5.57 0.43 -4.91
C TYR A 31 -6.36 1.74 -4.94
N ALA A 32 -7.69 1.67 -4.74
CA ALA A 32 -8.53 2.86 -4.64
C ALA A 32 -8.14 3.73 -3.43
N THR A 33 -7.77 3.11 -2.30
CA THR A 33 -7.26 3.83 -1.13
C THR A 33 -5.91 4.49 -1.42
N ALA A 34 -4.99 3.82 -2.12
CA ALA A 34 -3.71 4.41 -2.51
C ALA A 34 -3.91 5.63 -3.42
N GLU A 35 -4.76 5.49 -4.45
CA GLU A 35 -5.11 6.58 -5.38
C GLU A 35 -5.72 7.78 -4.65
N ALA A 36 -6.69 7.55 -3.77
CA ALA A 36 -7.30 8.59 -2.94
C ALA A 36 -6.30 9.29 -1.99
N ASN A 37 -5.18 8.62 -1.66
CA ASN A 37 -4.10 9.15 -0.82
C ASN A 37 -2.90 9.66 -1.63
N GLY A 38 -3.08 9.86 -2.93
CA GLY A 38 -2.12 10.53 -3.80
C GLY A 38 -1.04 9.61 -4.37
N ALA A 39 -1.29 8.31 -4.50
CA ALA A 39 -0.41 7.43 -5.26
C ALA A 39 -0.26 7.90 -6.71
N SER A 40 0.96 7.90 -7.25
CA SER A 40 1.18 8.09 -8.68
C SER A 40 0.79 6.84 -9.47
N GLU A 41 0.69 6.95 -10.79
CA GLU A 41 0.47 5.79 -11.67
C GLU A 41 1.58 4.73 -11.54
N GLU A 42 2.82 5.16 -11.34
CA GLU A 42 3.97 4.27 -11.09
C GLU A 42 3.79 3.50 -9.77
N GLN A 43 3.45 4.19 -8.69
CA GLN A 43 3.19 3.54 -7.39
C GLN A 43 2.02 2.55 -7.49
N LEU A 44 0.95 2.91 -8.21
CA LEU A 44 -0.19 2.01 -8.44
C LEU A 44 0.20 0.79 -9.27
N LYS A 45 1.09 0.95 -10.26
CA LYS A 45 1.61 -0.16 -11.06
C LYS A 45 2.44 -1.10 -10.20
N ASP A 46 3.30 -0.58 -9.33
CA ASP A 46 4.13 -1.40 -8.44
C ASP A 46 3.29 -2.14 -7.40
N LEU A 47 2.32 -1.47 -6.79
CA LEU A 47 1.37 -2.11 -5.88
C LEU A 47 0.65 -3.30 -6.54
N ARG A 48 0.28 -3.20 -7.82
CA ARG A 48 -0.38 -4.29 -8.56
C ARG A 48 0.57 -5.45 -8.87
N ASN A 49 1.86 -5.19 -9.03
CA ASN A 49 2.84 -6.19 -9.43
C ASN A 49 3.46 -6.92 -8.24
N ILE A 50 3.81 -6.19 -7.18
CA ILE A 50 4.62 -6.70 -6.07
C ILE A 50 4.05 -6.37 -4.69
N GLY A 51 2.90 -5.67 -4.61
CA GLY A 51 2.25 -5.34 -3.35
C GLY A 51 2.86 -4.15 -2.60
N GLN A 52 3.90 -3.53 -3.13
CA GLN A 52 4.60 -2.40 -2.53
C GLN A 52 5.05 -1.44 -3.64
N SER A 53 4.92 -0.13 -3.44
CA SER A 53 5.51 0.86 -4.34
C SER A 53 6.91 1.25 -3.89
N GLN A 54 7.80 1.58 -4.83
CA GLN A 54 9.20 1.89 -4.52
C GLN A 54 9.76 2.91 -5.49
N CYS A 55 10.78 3.66 -5.06
CA CYS A 55 11.57 4.55 -5.91
C CYS A 55 10.76 5.58 -6.71
N SER A 56 9.57 5.97 -6.24
CA SER A 56 8.64 6.85 -6.99
C SER A 56 9.07 8.33 -7.02
N GLY A 57 10.18 8.68 -6.38
CA GLY A 57 10.64 10.05 -6.19
C GLY A 57 9.79 10.87 -5.21
N LYS A 58 8.77 10.26 -4.58
CA LYS A 58 7.98 10.88 -3.52
C LYS A 58 8.64 10.72 -2.16
N SER A 59 8.22 11.54 -1.20
CA SER A 59 8.63 11.42 0.21
C SER A 59 7.94 10.26 0.95
N TYR A 60 7.03 9.54 0.28
CA TYR A 60 6.24 8.45 0.83
C TYR A 60 6.00 7.35 -0.21
N GLU A 61 5.78 6.14 0.28
CA GLU A 61 5.43 4.97 -0.51
C GLU A 61 4.23 4.23 0.11
N PHE A 62 3.72 3.22 -0.58
CA PHE A 62 2.61 2.39 -0.12
C PHE A 62 3.02 0.93 -0.05
N ASN A 63 2.44 0.21 0.91
CA ASN A 63 2.66 -1.20 1.12
C ASN A 63 1.33 -1.90 1.39
N ILE A 64 1.14 -3.10 0.83
CA ILE A 64 -0.03 -3.95 1.04
C ILE A 64 0.41 -5.25 1.69
N GLU A 65 0.02 -5.44 2.95
CA GLU A 65 0.18 -6.72 3.63
C GLU A 65 -1.06 -7.60 3.43
N THR A 66 -0.85 -8.90 3.23
CA THR A 66 -1.94 -9.89 3.15
C THR A 66 -1.93 -10.77 4.39
N TRP A 67 -3.08 -10.91 5.04
CA TRP A 67 -3.25 -11.74 6.23
C TRP A 67 -4.35 -12.77 6.01
N GLU A 68 -4.10 -14.00 6.48
CA GLU A 68 -5.12 -15.04 6.57
C GLU A 68 -5.67 -15.09 7.99
N VAL A 69 -6.94 -14.72 8.15
CA VAL A 69 -7.69 -14.84 9.39
C VAL A 69 -8.33 -16.23 9.42
N THR A 70 -7.85 -17.09 10.32
CA THR A 70 -8.42 -18.42 10.62
C THR A 70 -9.49 -18.33 11.68
#